data_AF-A0A7X8E4U6-F1
#
_entry.id   AF-A0A7X8E4U6-F1
#
_cell.length_a   1.000
_cell.length_b   1.000
_cell.length_c   1.000
_cell.angle_alpha   90.00
_cell.angle_beta   90.00
_cell.angle_gamma   90.00
#
_symmetry.space_group_name_H-M   'P 1'
#
loop_
_entity.id
_entity.type
_entity.pdbx_description
1 polymer ?
#
loop_
_entity_poly.entity_id
_entity_poly.type
_entity_poly.pdbx_seq_one_letter_code
_entity_poly.pdbx_strand_id
1 'polypeptide(L)'
;MSNKNLYDFFHCNSKEELYKKMKKGDESVKELIAFYDDYNVVPSSKLDMCSTKKAYPSIVKNGFIPDENGYTLIGLNSKKEAISFVKFKDNEDFVSVFEKINVKGLCNAILVDNTSPEMERKNWKIKFKKELASLCVPIVDAVCIQKETENTSLIISMMHMSTPLTYNHHEALHNNILQEDFFLSNGNDLSLRQLNRFDEYSFYYLQQRLKGLNVFIDKDEINRFLVLGNLNFKTEHVQIISYDENYNIVSIDITSMGGVFSAVAEPSVYRDKMLETQNGIIMVHNHPSGNTEPSSQDFVSTKRAFEVAQMLGVELLDHYIVGDTVNYLSEDKEYKARWFAKMCKNKIDKEDTSKQEKIKYEYDDLER
;
A
#
# COMPACT_ATOMS: atom_id res chain seq x y z
N MET A 1 8.81 -21.75 4.49
CA MET A 1 7.70 -22.25 3.65
C MET A 1 7.88 -21.72 2.24
N SER A 2 7.69 -22.56 1.21
CA SER A 2 7.86 -22.19 -0.19
C SER A 2 6.94 -21.04 -0.59
N ASN A 3 7.28 -20.40 -1.70
CA ASN A 3 6.61 -19.26 -2.33
C ASN A 3 5.14 -19.59 -2.70
N LYS A 4 4.26 -19.68 -1.69
CA LYS A 4 2.88 -20.14 -1.85
C LYS A 4 2.13 -19.19 -2.78
N ASN A 5 1.55 -19.76 -3.82
CA ASN A 5 0.67 -19.07 -4.74
C ASN A 5 -0.68 -18.83 -4.07
N LEU A 6 -1.28 -17.65 -4.28
CA LEU A 6 -2.60 -17.30 -3.74
C LEU A 6 -3.69 -18.32 -4.13
N TYR A 7 -3.69 -18.76 -5.39
CA TYR A 7 -4.71 -19.67 -5.89
C TYR A 7 -4.55 -21.08 -5.31
N ASP A 8 -3.31 -21.56 -5.18
CA ASP A 8 -3.03 -22.84 -4.51
C ASP A 8 -3.44 -22.80 -3.04
N PHE A 9 -3.19 -21.68 -2.35
CA PHE A 9 -3.57 -21.47 -0.96
C PHE A 9 -5.08 -21.62 -0.74
N PHE A 10 -5.89 -21.10 -1.67
CA PHE A 10 -7.36 -21.17 -1.62
C PHE A 10 -7.97 -22.30 -2.47
N HIS A 11 -7.15 -23.26 -2.92
CA HIS A 11 -7.56 -24.38 -3.76
C HIS A 11 -8.42 -23.94 -4.96
N CYS A 12 -7.91 -22.96 -5.70
CA CYS A 12 -8.51 -22.42 -6.92
C CYS A 12 -7.53 -22.58 -8.08
N ASN A 13 -8.03 -22.77 -9.30
CA ASN A 13 -7.19 -22.89 -10.49
C ASN A 13 -6.94 -21.54 -11.18
N SER A 14 -7.72 -20.51 -10.83
CA SER A 14 -7.62 -19.19 -11.44
C SER A 14 -8.21 -18.08 -10.54
N LYS A 15 -7.94 -16.82 -10.92
CA LYS A 15 -8.55 -15.64 -10.29
C LYS A 15 -10.05 -15.57 -10.46
N GLU A 16 -10.57 -16.02 -11.60
CA GLU A 16 -12.01 -16.07 -11.87
C GLU A 16 -12.71 -17.06 -10.94
N GLU A 17 -12.09 -18.21 -10.68
CA GLU A 17 -12.60 -19.20 -9.73
C GLU A 17 -12.58 -18.64 -8.30
N LEU A 18 -11.46 -18.05 -7.89
CA LEU A 18 -11.31 -17.43 -6.57
C LEU A 18 -12.34 -16.30 -6.36
N TYR A 19 -12.54 -15.44 -7.35
CA TYR A 19 -13.55 -14.38 -7.29
C TYR A 19 -14.98 -14.91 -7.21
N LYS A 20 -15.30 -16.01 -7.92
CA LYS A 20 -16.60 -16.67 -7.81
C LYS A 20 -16.84 -17.21 -6.40
N LYS A 21 -15.83 -17.81 -5.77
CA LYS A 21 -15.91 -18.27 -4.37
C LYS A 21 -16.13 -17.08 -3.42
N MET A 22 -15.36 -16.01 -3.59
CA MET A 22 -15.53 -14.78 -2.80
C MET A 22 -16.94 -14.21 -2.92
N LYS A 23 -17.46 -14.05 -4.14
CA LYS A 23 -18.81 -13.51 -4.38
C LYS A 23 -19.93 -14.36 -3.76
N LYS A 24 -19.71 -15.68 -3.64
CA LYS A 24 -20.66 -16.60 -3.01
C LYS A 24 -20.58 -16.63 -1.49
N GLY A 25 -19.57 -15.97 -0.89
CA GLY A 25 -19.31 -16.09 0.54
C GLY A 25 -18.84 -17.51 0.93
N ASP A 26 -18.07 -18.17 0.05
CA ASP A 26 -17.60 -19.53 0.32
C ASP A 26 -16.68 -19.55 1.55
N GLU A 27 -16.96 -20.44 2.50
CA GLU A 27 -16.22 -20.60 3.75
C GLU A 27 -14.73 -20.88 3.49
N SER A 28 -14.39 -21.52 2.36
CA SER A 28 -13.00 -21.82 1.99
C SER A 28 -12.16 -20.57 1.72
N VAL A 29 -12.77 -19.40 1.52
CA VAL A 29 -12.08 -18.13 1.23
C VAL A 29 -12.42 -17.03 2.25
N LYS A 30 -12.99 -17.40 3.40
CA LYS A 30 -13.42 -16.46 4.44
C LYS A 30 -12.32 -15.51 4.92
N GLU A 31 -11.07 -15.97 4.94
CA GLU A 31 -9.93 -15.17 5.35
C GLU A 31 -9.64 -14.05 4.35
N LEU A 32 -9.80 -14.34 3.05
CA LEU A 32 -9.67 -13.35 1.98
C LEU A 32 -10.85 -12.39 1.96
N ILE A 33 -12.07 -12.88 2.23
CA ILE A 33 -13.27 -12.05 2.39
C ILE A 33 -13.07 -11.07 3.54
N ALA A 34 -12.70 -11.57 4.72
CA ALA A 34 -12.40 -10.74 5.88
C ALA A 34 -11.32 -9.70 5.57
N PHE A 35 -10.25 -10.07 4.88
CA PHE A 35 -9.22 -9.12 4.44
C PHE A 35 -9.81 -7.95 3.61
N TYR A 36 -10.63 -8.23 2.60
CA TYR A 36 -11.21 -7.17 1.76
C TYR A 36 -12.33 -6.39 2.45
N ASP A 37 -13.10 -7.02 3.34
CA ASP A 37 -14.22 -6.42 4.08
C ASP A 37 -13.74 -5.55 5.25
N ASP A 38 -12.68 -5.98 5.94
CA ASP A 38 -12.07 -5.26 7.07
C ASP A 38 -11.21 -4.09 6.59
N TYR A 39 -10.85 -4.04 5.30
CA TYR A 39 -10.15 -2.90 4.69
C TYR A 39 -11.03 -1.64 4.53
N ASN A 40 -11.97 -1.41 5.46
CA ASN A 40 -12.72 -0.16 5.55
C ASN A 40 -11.75 1.00 5.77
N VAL A 41 -11.76 1.91 4.78
CA VAL A 41 -11.28 3.30 4.75
C VAL A 41 -10.51 3.76 6.00
N VAL A 42 -9.20 3.92 5.79
CA VAL A 42 -8.14 4.38 6.73
C VAL A 42 -7.70 3.32 7.75
N PRO A 43 -6.50 2.72 7.59
CA PRO A 43 -5.81 2.03 8.68
C PRO A 43 -5.44 3.02 9.79
N SER A 44 -6.38 3.27 10.70
CA SER A 44 -6.15 3.93 11.98
C SER A 44 -5.71 2.90 13.03
N SER A 45 -4.60 2.23 12.74
CA SER A 45 -3.64 1.85 13.77
C SER A 45 -2.28 1.68 13.12
N LYS A 46 -1.79 2.82 12.60
CA LYS A 46 -0.38 3.03 12.27
C LYS A 46 0.46 2.51 13.43
N LEU A 47 1.00 1.29 13.27
CA LEU A 47 1.80 0.61 14.27
C LEU A 47 3.12 1.38 14.35
N ASP A 48 3.17 2.47 15.12
CA ASP A 48 4.42 3.19 15.39
C ASP A 48 5.34 2.28 16.22
N MET A 49 6.23 1.58 15.51
CA MET A 49 7.19 0.64 16.10
C MET A 49 8.41 1.33 16.70
N CYS A 50 8.54 2.66 16.58
CA CYS A 50 9.71 3.37 17.08
C CYS A 50 9.58 3.81 18.55
N SER A 51 8.43 3.61 19.19
CA SER A 51 8.32 3.73 20.65
C SER A 51 8.35 2.36 21.33
N THR A 52 9.34 2.18 22.19
CA THR A 52 9.65 0.96 22.96
C THR A 52 8.44 0.39 23.71
N LYS A 53 7.53 1.26 24.14
CA LYS A 53 6.28 0.89 24.84
C LYS A 53 5.16 0.38 23.93
N LYS A 54 5.15 0.72 22.63
CA LYS A 54 4.11 0.31 21.66
C LYS A 54 4.56 -0.83 20.73
N ALA A 55 5.87 -0.92 20.46
CA ALA A 55 6.44 -1.95 19.60
C ALA A 55 6.16 -3.36 20.14
N TYR A 56 6.34 -3.57 21.45
CA TYR A 56 6.21 -4.90 22.03
C TYR A 56 4.77 -5.48 22.03
N PRO A 57 3.74 -4.80 22.57
CA PRO A 57 2.37 -5.29 22.49
C PRO A 57 1.94 -5.58 21.05
N SER A 58 2.47 -4.81 20.10
CA SER A 58 2.21 -4.96 18.68
C SER A 58 2.91 -6.17 18.07
N ILE A 59 4.17 -6.45 18.42
CA ILE A 59 4.91 -7.65 17.98
C ILE A 59 4.17 -8.91 18.43
N VAL A 60 3.68 -8.92 19.67
CA VAL A 60 2.96 -10.07 20.20
C VAL A 60 1.57 -10.19 19.58
N LYS A 61 0.77 -9.12 19.60
CA LYS A 61 -0.61 -9.13 19.07
C LYS A 61 -0.67 -9.55 17.61
N ASN A 62 0.34 -9.20 16.80
CA ASN A 62 0.37 -9.49 15.37
C ASN A 62 1.18 -10.76 15.02
N GLY A 63 1.58 -11.56 16.01
CA GLY A 63 2.22 -12.86 15.77
C GLY A 63 3.65 -12.78 15.20
N PHE A 64 4.35 -11.66 15.37
CA PHE A 64 5.74 -11.46 14.90
C PHE A 64 6.79 -12.15 15.80
N ILE A 65 6.36 -13.07 16.65
CA ILE A 65 7.24 -13.84 17.53
C ILE A 65 7.94 -14.93 16.70
N PRO A 66 9.29 -15.03 16.77
CA PRO A 66 10.01 -16.09 16.06
C PRO A 66 9.67 -17.49 16.56
N ASP A 67 9.78 -18.49 15.68
CA ASP A 67 9.75 -19.90 16.06
C ASP A 67 11.00 -20.26 16.87
N GLU A 68 10.98 -21.35 17.65
CA GLU A 68 12.07 -21.75 18.55
C GLU A 68 13.48 -21.70 17.93
N ASN A 69 14.41 -20.91 18.49
CA ASN A 69 15.75 -20.67 17.93
C ASN A 69 15.77 -19.98 16.54
N GLY A 70 14.80 -19.11 16.29
CA GLY A 70 14.60 -18.41 15.02
C GLY A 70 14.60 -16.89 15.13
N TYR A 71 14.32 -16.28 13.98
CA TYR A 71 14.24 -14.84 13.80
C TYR A 71 12.91 -14.46 13.15
N THR A 72 12.45 -13.24 13.45
CA THR A 72 11.42 -12.55 12.67
C THR A 72 11.97 -11.21 12.26
N LEU A 73 11.98 -10.92 10.96
CA LEU A 73 12.27 -9.58 10.45
C LEU A 73 10.93 -8.91 10.16
N ILE A 74 10.71 -7.71 10.70
CA ILE A 74 9.50 -6.91 10.48
C ILE A 74 9.89 -5.72 9.61
N GLY A 75 9.32 -5.62 8.43
CA GLY A 75 9.55 -4.53 7.48
C GLY A 75 8.67 -3.34 7.81
N LEU A 76 9.25 -2.14 7.80
CA LEU A 76 8.56 -0.89 8.11
C LEU A 76 8.63 0.10 6.96
N ASN A 77 7.61 0.94 6.87
CA ASN A 77 7.60 2.11 5.99
C ASN A 77 8.31 3.34 6.58
N SER A 78 8.28 4.46 5.86
CA SER A 78 8.95 5.72 6.26
C SER A 78 8.34 6.33 7.51
N LYS A 79 7.06 6.03 7.79
CA LYS A 79 6.31 6.41 8.98
C LYS A 79 6.49 5.41 10.14
N LYS A 80 7.38 4.41 9.99
CA LYS A 80 7.71 3.36 10.98
C LYS A 80 6.57 2.38 11.27
N GLU A 81 5.65 2.24 10.33
CA GLU A 81 4.52 1.31 10.40
C GLU A 81 4.92 -0.05 9.82
N ALA A 82 4.52 -1.14 10.47
CA ALA A 82 4.76 -2.51 9.98
C ALA A 82 3.94 -2.80 8.71
N ILE A 83 4.62 -3.24 7.66
CA ILE A 83 4.05 -3.49 6.32
C ILE A 83 4.38 -4.88 5.76
N SER A 84 5.35 -5.59 6.36
CA SER A 84 5.67 -6.98 6.06
C SER A 84 6.36 -7.65 7.24
N PHE A 85 6.41 -8.97 7.28
CA PHE A 85 7.28 -9.70 8.20
C PHE A 85 7.71 -11.05 7.61
N VAL A 86 8.85 -11.58 8.04
CA VAL A 86 9.28 -12.93 7.68
C VAL A 86 9.87 -13.63 8.88
N LYS A 87 9.41 -14.84 9.16
CA LYS A 87 10.04 -15.76 10.12
C LYS A 87 11.03 -16.64 9.39
N PHE A 88 12.22 -16.82 9.96
CA PHE A 88 13.30 -17.59 9.32
C PHE A 88 14.31 -18.13 10.35
N LYS A 89 15.20 -19.04 9.91
CA LYS A 89 16.31 -19.60 10.70
C LYS A 89 17.68 -19.08 10.23
N ASP A 90 18.71 -19.24 11.05
CA ASP A 90 20.09 -18.80 10.75
C ASP A 90 20.71 -19.46 9.51
N ASN A 91 20.19 -20.60 9.07
CA ASN A 91 20.64 -21.30 7.88
C ASN A 91 19.88 -20.92 6.58
N GLU A 92 18.87 -20.05 6.65
CA GLU A 92 18.20 -19.55 5.45
C GLU A 92 19.06 -18.52 4.71
N ASP A 93 19.07 -18.61 3.38
CA ASP A 93 19.81 -17.69 2.52
C ASP A 93 19.22 -16.26 2.57
N PHE A 94 20.11 -15.26 2.58
CA PHE A 94 19.75 -13.85 2.69
C PHE A 94 18.77 -13.43 1.59
N VAL A 95 18.99 -13.84 0.34
CA VAL A 95 18.16 -13.43 -0.79
C VAL A 95 16.74 -13.97 -0.60
N SER A 96 16.59 -15.23 -0.18
CA SER A 96 15.28 -15.82 0.10
C SER A 96 14.53 -15.09 1.22
N VAL A 97 15.22 -14.68 2.28
CA VAL A 97 14.62 -13.90 3.37
C VAL A 97 14.25 -12.49 2.88
N PHE A 98 15.12 -11.86 2.10
CA PHE A 98 14.90 -10.53 1.57
C PHE A 98 13.72 -10.49 0.59
N GLU A 99 13.59 -11.46 -0.32
CA GLU A 99 12.47 -11.55 -1.25
C GLU A 99 11.11 -11.59 -0.54
N LYS A 100 11.03 -12.31 0.59
CA LYS A 100 9.80 -12.44 1.40
C LYS A 100 9.44 -11.15 2.14
N ILE A 101 10.44 -10.40 2.62
CA ILE A 101 10.20 -9.15 3.37
C ILE A 101 10.00 -7.94 2.44
N ASN A 102 10.54 -7.99 1.23
CA ASN A 102 10.59 -6.88 0.28
C ASN A 102 9.23 -6.59 -0.38
N VAL A 103 8.41 -5.83 0.33
CA VAL A 103 7.10 -5.33 -0.12
C VAL A 103 7.13 -3.81 -0.37
N LYS A 104 6.06 -3.29 -0.96
CA LYS A 104 5.86 -1.85 -1.22
C LYS A 104 6.08 -1.02 0.04
N GLY A 105 6.86 0.05 -0.08
CA GLY A 105 7.10 1.02 0.99
C GLY A 105 8.16 0.60 2.01
N LEU A 106 8.79 -0.57 1.86
CA LEU A 106 9.85 -1.03 2.77
C LEU A 106 11.04 -0.08 2.74
N CYS A 107 11.37 0.50 3.89
CA CYS A 107 12.56 1.35 4.03
C CYS A 107 13.29 1.18 5.36
N ASN A 108 12.72 0.47 6.33
CA ASN A 108 13.39 0.11 7.57
C ASN A 108 13.00 -1.31 7.98
N ALA A 109 13.72 -1.91 8.92
CA ALA A 109 13.30 -3.17 9.52
C ALA A 109 13.55 -3.25 11.03
N ILE A 110 12.82 -4.11 11.71
CA ILE A 110 13.08 -4.54 13.09
C ILE A 110 13.42 -6.02 13.07
N LEU A 111 14.48 -6.41 13.77
CA LEU A 111 14.86 -7.81 13.94
C LEU A 111 14.40 -8.32 15.30
N VAL A 112 13.48 -9.27 15.33
CA VAL A 112 13.06 -9.98 16.53
C VAL A 112 13.78 -11.33 16.58
N ASP A 113 14.36 -11.70 17.71
CA ASP A 113 14.98 -13.00 17.91
C ASP A 113 14.60 -13.60 19.25
N ASN A 114 14.59 -14.94 19.36
CA ASN A 114 14.28 -15.65 20.60
C ASN A 114 15.44 -16.55 21.06
N THR A 115 16.66 -16.17 20.68
CA THR A 115 17.85 -17.03 20.75
C THR A 115 18.69 -16.78 22.00
N SER A 116 19.28 -17.85 22.54
CA SER A 116 20.39 -17.76 23.51
C SER A 116 21.67 -17.28 22.81
N PRO A 117 22.54 -16.47 23.46
CA PRO A 117 23.69 -15.85 22.80
C PRO A 117 24.85 -16.83 22.52
N GLU A 118 24.81 -17.52 21.37
CA GLU A 118 25.98 -18.25 20.81
C GLU A 118 26.84 -17.37 19.88
N MET A 119 28.15 -17.61 19.85
CA MET A 119 29.13 -16.79 19.12
C MET A 119 28.90 -16.77 17.59
N GLU A 120 28.63 -17.92 16.97
CA GLU A 120 28.40 -18.02 15.51
C GLU A 120 27.14 -17.26 15.07
N ARG A 121 26.07 -17.34 15.87
CA ARG A 121 24.82 -16.60 15.63
C ARG A 121 25.00 -15.08 15.73
N LYS A 122 25.89 -14.60 16.62
CA LYS A 122 26.26 -13.17 16.69
C LYS A 122 26.90 -12.68 15.38
N ASN A 123 27.80 -13.46 14.79
CA ASN A 123 28.46 -13.11 13.53
C ASN A 123 27.47 -13.06 12.37
N TRP A 124 26.55 -14.02 12.31
CA TRP A 124 25.48 -14.04 11.31
C TRP A 124 24.60 -12.79 11.39
N LYS A 125 24.15 -12.40 12.61
CA LYS A 125 23.33 -11.18 12.82
C LYS A 125 24.04 -9.91 12.33
N ILE A 126 25.36 -9.82 12.54
CA ILE A 126 26.17 -8.68 12.07
C ILE A 126 26.23 -8.65 10.55
N LYS A 127 26.49 -9.80 9.92
CA LYS A 127 26.52 -9.92 8.45
C LYS A 127 25.17 -9.53 7.84
N PHE A 128 24.08 -10.10 8.34
CA PHE A 128 22.72 -9.86 7.86
C PHE A 128 22.31 -8.38 7.99
N LYS A 129 22.65 -7.74 9.12
CA LYS A 129 22.45 -6.29 9.31
C LYS A 129 23.16 -5.45 8.26
N LYS A 130 24.39 -5.81 7.90
CA LYS A 130 25.17 -5.10 6.88
C LYS A 130 24.56 -5.26 5.49
N GLU A 131 24.13 -6.47 5.15
CA GLU A 131 23.50 -6.77 3.86
C GLU A 131 22.18 -6.02 3.69
N LEU A 132 21.29 -6.03 4.69
CA LEU A 132 20.06 -5.23 4.66
C LEU A 132 20.32 -3.72 4.54
N ALA A 133 21.29 -3.19 5.30
CA ALA A 133 21.65 -1.78 5.22
C ALA A 133 22.20 -1.40 3.83
N SER A 134 22.94 -2.31 3.17
CA SER A 134 23.43 -2.09 1.81
C SER A 134 22.31 -2.04 0.75
N LEU A 135 21.14 -2.61 1.06
CA LEU A 135 19.92 -2.51 0.25
C LEU A 135 19.00 -1.36 0.69
N CYS A 136 19.51 -0.40 1.47
CA CYS A 136 18.76 0.74 1.98
C CYS A 136 17.59 0.38 2.92
N VAL A 137 17.64 -0.78 3.58
CA VAL A 137 16.66 -1.20 4.61
C VAL A 137 17.38 -1.39 5.95
N PRO A 138 17.85 -0.33 6.62
CA PRO A 138 18.55 -0.47 7.89
C PRO A 138 17.65 -1.09 8.96
N ILE A 139 18.25 -1.91 9.82
CA ILE A 139 17.59 -2.38 11.04
C ILE A 139 17.59 -1.22 12.05
N VAL A 140 16.40 -0.71 12.37
CA VAL A 140 16.21 0.44 13.27
C VAL A 140 16.10 0.04 14.73
N ASP A 141 15.76 -1.22 15.00
CA ASP A 141 15.79 -1.81 16.33
C ASP A 141 15.95 -3.33 16.27
N ALA A 142 16.43 -3.94 17.36
CA ALA A 142 16.43 -5.38 17.53
C ALA A 142 15.82 -5.76 18.88
N VAL A 143 14.89 -6.70 18.87
CA VAL A 143 14.15 -7.18 20.03
C VAL A 143 14.53 -8.63 20.30
N CYS A 144 15.07 -8.92 21.47
CA CYS A 144 15.32 -10.30 21.92
C CYS A 144 14.21 -10.71 22.90
N ILE A 145 13.52 -11.81 22.64
CA ILE A 145 12.44 -12.36 23.47
C ILE A 145 12.87 -13.74 24.00
N GLN A 146 13.16 -13.85 25.29
CA GLN A 146 13.56 -15.11 25.92
C GLN A 146 12.49 -15.61 26.90
N LYS A 147 12.28 -16.92 26.92
CA LYS A 147 11.41 -17.59 27.89
C LYS A 147 12.29 -18.20 29.00
N GLU A 148 12.12 -17.75 30.24
CA GLU A 148 12.74 -18.40 31.39
C GLU A 148 11.88 -19.59 31.83
N THR A 149 12.50 -20.78 31.81
CA THR A 149 11.84 -22.04 32.15
C THR A 149 11.51 -22.19 33.64
N GLU A 150 12.23 -21.49 34.52
CA GLU A 150 12.06 -21.65 35.97
C GLU A 150 10.93 -20.78 36.56
N ASN A 151 10.65 -19.62 35.96
CA ASN A 151 9.66 -18.65 36.46
C ASN A 151 8.49 -18.36 35.49
N THR A 152 8.45 -19.03 34.32
CA THR A 152 7.51 -18.70 33.23
C THR A 152 7.51 -17.21 32.87
N SER A 153 8.68 -16.56 32.97
CA SER A 153 8.84 -15.15 32.68
C SER A 153 9.31 -14.94 31.24
N LEU A 154 8.89 -13.83 30.64
CA LEU A 154 9.36 -13.34 29.35
C LEU A 154 10.34 -12.19 29.58
N ILE A 155 11.56 -12.31 29.04
CA ILE A 155 12.57 -11.26 29.06
C ILE A 155 12.64 -10.63 27.67
N ILE A 156 12.51 -9.31 27.62
CA ILE A 156 12.60 -8.52 26.40
C ILE A 156 13.78 -7.56 26.51
N SER A 157 14.72 -7.68 25.59
CA SER A 157 15.87 -6.78 25.48
C SER A 157 15.83 -6.04 24.14
N MET A 158 16.02 -4.72 24.17
CA MET A 158 16.04 -3.85 22.98
C MET A 158 17.33 -3.05 22.93
N MET A 159 17.79 -2.66 21.73
CA MET A 159 19.10 -2.00 21.57
C MET A 159 19.23 -0.69 22.36
N HIS A 160 18.12 0.02 22.52
CA HIS A 160 18.09 1.33 23.18
C HIS A 160 17.76 1.26 24.68
N MET A 161 17.53 0.07 25.24
CA MET A 161 17.21 -0.10 26.66
C MET A 161 18.44 -0.45 27.48
N SER A 162 18.66 0.28 28.57
CA SER A 162 19.72 0.01 29.54
C SER A 162 19.41 -1.17 30.46
N THR A 163 18.13 -1.53 30.62
CA THR A 163 17.66 -2.67 31.43
C THR A 163 16.61 -3.46 30.64
N PRO A 164 16.71 -4.80 30.54
CA PRO A 164 15.66 -5.62 29.93
C PRO A 164 14.33 -5.48 30.69
N LEU A 165 13.22 -5.52 29.97
CA LEU A 165 11.89 -5.67 30.59
C LEU A 165 11.67 -7.15 30.91
N THR A 166 11.27 -7.45 32.14
CA THR A 166 10.88 -8.80 32.56
C THR A 166 9.41 -8.79 32.91
N TYR A 167 8.63 -9.65 32.26
CA TYR A 167 7.22 -9.87 32.60
C TYR A 167 7.07 -11.29 33.13
N ASN A 168 6.47 -11.45 34.31
CA ASN A 168 6.05 -12.79 34.74
C ASN A 168 4.80 -13.23 33.98
N HIS A 169 4.49 -14.53 33.98
CA HIS A 169 3.36 -15.09 33.22
C HIS A 169 2.02 -14.38 33.48
N HIS A 170 1.74 -14.05 34.73
CA HIS A 170 0.48 -13.43 35.14
C HIS A 170 0.39 -11.95 34.72
N GLU A 171 1.48 -11.19 34.86
CA GLU A 171 1.58 -9.82 34.33
C GLU A 171 1.51 -9.80 32.81
N ALA A 172 2.05 -10.83 32.16
CA ALA A 172 1.98 -10.96 30.73
C ALA A 172 0.54 -11.28 30.27
N LEU A 173 -0.20 -12.14 30.96
CA LEU A 173 -1.64 -12.33 30.68
C LEU A 173 -2.46 -11.06 30.97
N HIS A 174 -2.27 -10.42 32.14
CA HIS A 174 -3.04 -9.25 32.57
C HIS A 174 -2.85 -8.02 31.67
N ASN A 175 -1.66 -7.85 31.08
CA ASN A 175 -1.38 -6.75 30.15
C ASN A 175 -1.70 -7.10 28.68
N ASN A 176 -2.42 -8.19 28.41
CA ASN A 176 -2.68 -8.72 27.05
C ASN A 176 -1.40 -8.98 26.24
N ILE A 177 -0.33 -9.37 26.93
CA ILE A 177 0.98 -9.72 26.36
C ILE A 177 1.02 -11.23 26.01
N LEU A 178 0.26 -12.08 26.70
CA LEU A 178 0.05 -13.50 26.35
C LEU A 178 -1.45 -13.72 26.08
N GLN A 179 -1.81 -14.47 25.04
CA GLN A 179 -3.10 -15.17 24.96
C GLN A 179 -2.87 -16.66 25.24
N GLU A 180 -3.88 -17.37 25.79
CA GLU A 180 -3.79 -18.80 26.14
C GLU A 180 -3.34 -19.67 24.94
N ASP A 181 -3.62 -19.24 23.71
CA ASP A 181 -3.12 -19.83 22.45
C ASP A 181 -2.01 -18.98 21.78
N PHE A 182 -0.93 -18.74 22.53
CA PHE A 182 0.22 -17.86 22.21
C PHE A 182 0.89 -18.03 20.83
N PHE A 183 0.60 -19.10 20.09
CA PHE A 183 1.16 -19.38 18.76
C PHE A 183 0.17 -19.25 17.59
N LEU A 184 -1.09 -18.87 17.84
CA LEU A 184 -2.16 -18.94 16.82
C LEU A 184 -3.01 -17.67 16.65
N SER A 185 -2.59 -16.49 17.15
CA SER A 185 -3.37 -15.26 16.94
C SER A 185 -3.10 -14.62 15.56
N ASN A 186 -4.07 -14.80 14.66
CA ASN A 186 -4.33 -14.16 13.37
C ASN A 186 -3.44 -12.96 12.96
N GLY A 187 -2.35 -13.25 12.26
CA GLY A 187 -1.57 -12.29 11.46
C GLY A 187 -2.02 -12.23 10.00
N ASN A 188 -3.32 -12.41 9.75
CA ASN A 188 -3.85 -12.90 8.46
C ASN A 188 -3.64 -11.93 7.28
N ASP A 189 -3.76 -10.62 7.51
CA ASP A 189 -3.65 -9.60 6.44
C ASP A 189 -2.26 -9.62 5.78
N LEU A 190 -1.20 -9.46 6.58
CA LEU A 190 0.17 -9.39 6.09
C LEU A 190 0.62 -10.70 5.43
N SER A 191 0.17 -11.86 5.94
CA SER A 191 0.50 -13.14 5.34
C SER A 191 -0.15 -13.34 3.97
N LEU A 192 -1.40 -12.87 3.77
CA LEU A 192 -2.06 -12.98 2.47
C LEU A 192 -1.38 -12.08 1.43
N ARG A 193 -1.00 -10.87 1.81
CA ARG A 193 -0.30 -9.92 0.94
C ARG A 193 1.06 -10.42 0.45
N GLN A 194 1.65 -11.40 1.13
CA GLN A 194 2.93 -12.01 0.74
C GLN A 194 2.79 -13.20 -0.21
N LEU A 195 1.56 -13.68 -0.46
CA LEU A 195 1.33 -14.75 -1.41
C LEU A 195 1.61 -14.29 -2.83
N ASN A 196 2.23 -15.18 -3.63
CA ASN A 196 2.46 -14.91 -5.04
C ASN A 196 1.14 -14.69 -5.78
N ARG A 197 1.13 -13.74 -6.72
CA ARG A 197 -0.05 -13.32 -7.52
C ARG A 197 -1.16 -12.63 -6.73
N PHE A 198 -0.89 -12.20 -5.50
CA PHE A 198 -1.84 -11.41 -4.71
C PHE A 198 -2.12 -10.03 -5.32
N ASP A 199 -1.10 -9.39 -5.87
CA ASP A 199 -1.18 -8.14 -6.63
C ASP A 199 -2.06 -8.31 -7.88
N GLU A 200 -1.82 -9.38 -8.67
CA GLU A 200 -2.64 -9.71 -9.83
C GLU A 200 -4.11 -9.91 -9.44
N TYR A 201 -4.36 -10.68 -8.37
CA TYR A 201 -5.72 -10.93 -7.91
C TYR A 201 -6.38 -9.66 -7.37
N SER A 202 -5.66 -8.85 -6.60
CA SER A 202 -6.18 -7.59 -6.05
C SER A 202 -6.59 -6.62 -7.15
N PHE A 203 -5.78 -6.53 -8.21
CA PHE A 203 -6.13 -5.72 -9.37
C PHE A 203 -7.33 -6.31 -10.13
N TYR A 204 -7.39 -7.64 -10.29
CA TYR A 204 -8.56 -8.29 -10.89
C TYR A 204 -9.84 -8.06 -10.06
N TYR A 205 -9.75 -8.14 -8.73
CA TYR A 205 -10.84 -7.86 -7.81
C TYR A 205 -11.32 -6.41 -8.00
N LEU A 206 -10.39 -5.43 -8.01
CA LEU A 206 -10.68 -4.04 -8.34
C LEU A 206 -11.44 -3.91 -9.68
N GLN A 207 -10.95 -4.56 -10.75
CA GLN A 207 -11.62 -4.53 -12.06
C GLN A 207 -13.05 -5.06 -12.03
N GLN A 208 -13.34 -6.07 -11.21
CA GLN A 208 -14.70 -6.60 -11.09
C GLN A 208 -15.59 -5.76 -10.19
N ARG A 209 -15.04 -5.09 -9.18
CA ARG A 209 -15.80 -4.29 -8.20
C ARG A 209 -16.12 -2.88 -8.67
N LEU A 210 -15.28 -2.27 -9.51
CA LEU A 210 -15.57 -0.94 -10.06
C LEU A 210 -16.68 -0.94 -11.11
N LYS A 211 -16.87 -2.04 -11.84
CA LYS A 211 -17.83 -2.09 -12.96
C LYS A 211 -19.25 -1.73 -12.50
N GLY A 212 -19.81 -0.71 -13.14
CA GLY A 212 -21.16 -0.21 -12.87
C GLY A 212 -21.26 0.78 -11.71
N LEU A 213 -20.18 1.04 -10.95
CA LEU A 213 -20.17 2.12 -9.97
C LEU A 213 -20.17 3.47 -10.69
N ASN A 214 -20.89 4.42 -10.14
CA ASN A 214 -20.98 5.78 -10.65
C ASN A 214 -19.87 6.66 -10.06
N VAL A 215 -19.11 7.35 -10.91
CA VAL A 215 -17.95 8.16 -10.52
C VAL A 215 -18.28 9.21 -9.45
N PHE A 216 -19.48 9.80 -9.48
CA PHE A 216 -19.86 10.87 -8.57
C PHE A 216 -20.61 10.39 -7.33
N ILE A 217 -21.37 9.30 -7.46
CA ILE A 217 -22.23 8.79 -6.38
C ILE A 217 -21.44 7.85 -5.46
N ASP A 218 -20.66 6.93 -6.04
CA ASP A 218 -19.99 5.84 -5.33
C ASP A 218 -18.52 6.16 -5.02
N LYS A 219 -18.23 7.44 -4.71
CA LYS A 219 -16.86 7.96 -4.56
C LYS A 219 -16.07 7.21 -3.47
N ASP A 220 -16.72 6.89 -2.36
CA ASP A 220 -16.08 6.20 -1.23
C ASP A 220 -15.77 4.73 -1.57
N GLU A 221 -16.68 4.03 -2.24
CA GLU A 221 -16.46 2.67 -2.75
C GLU A 221 -15.33 2.64 -3.78
N ILE A 222 -15.34 3.59 -4.73
CA ILE A 222 -14.30 3.72 -5.75
C ILE A 222 -12.94 3.91 -5.08
N ASN A 223 -12.82 4.82 -4.11
CA ASN A 223 -11.57 5.05 -3.39
C ASN A 223 -11.09 3.82 -2.65
N ARG A 224 -11.99 3.14 -1.95
CA ARG A 224 -11.68 1.91 -1.23
C ARG A 224 -11.12 0.86 -2.17
N PHE A 225 -11.79 0.60 -3.30
CA PHE A 225 -11.33 -0.41 -4.25
C PHE A 225 -10.02 0.00 -4.92
N LEU A 226 -9.85 1.28 -5.27
CA LEU A 226 -8.60 1.78 -5.85
C LEU A 226 -7.42 1.57 -4.92
N VAL A 227 -7.55 1.89 -3.63
CA VAL A 227 -6.50 1.62 -2.65
C VAL A 227 -6.22 0.11 -2.59
N LEU A 228 -7.25 -0.72 -2.41
CA LEU A 228 -7.15 -2.19 -2.33
C LEU A 228 -6.43 -2.82 -3.53
N GLY A 229 -6.83 -2.45 -4.75
CA GLY A 229 -6.26 -3.00 -5.98
C GLY A 229 -4.82 -2.56 -6.25
N ASN A 230 -4.36 -1.49 -5.59
CA ASN A 230 -3.02 -0.90 -5.75
C ASN A 230 -2.09 -1.14 -4.55
N LEU A 231 -2.49 -1.96 -3.56
CA LEU A 231 -1.75 -2.18 -2.32
C LEU A 231 -0.37 -2.81 -2.49
N ASN A 232 -0.19 -3.63 -3.53
CA ASN A 232 1.00 -4.46 -3.68
C ASN A 232 1.81 -4.15 -4.94
N PHE A 233 1.42 -3.14 -5.72
CA PHE A 233 2.24 -2.67 -6.83
C PHE A 233 3.54 -2.04 -6.34
N LYS A 234 4.66 -2.70 -6.63
CA LYS A 234 6.01 -2.26 -6.22
C LYS A 234 6.54 -1.12 -7.10
N THR A 235 5.95 -0.94 -8.28
CA THR A 235 6.30 0.06 -9.29
C THR A 235 5.14 1.04 -9.51
N GLU A 236 5.45 2.19 -10.11
CA GLU A 236 4.45 3.14 -10.57
C GLU A 236 3.74 2.59 -11.81
N HIS A 237 2.41 2.69 -11.82
CA HIS A 237 1.55 2.32 -12.94
C HIS A 237 0.60 3.47 -13.24
N VAL A 238 0.42 3.71 -14.53
CA VAL A 238 -0.66 4.55 -15.02
C VAL A 238 -1.79 3.64 -15.44
N GLN A 239 -2.99 3.97 -14.98
CA GLN A 239 -4.21 3.22 -15.26
C GLN A 239 -5.24 4.19 -15.79
N ILE A 240 -6.16 3.67 -16.58
CA ILE A 240 -7.25 4.44 -17.18
C ILE A 240 -8.56 3.79 -16.78
N ILE A 241 -9.41 4.57 -16.11
CA ILE A 241 -10.81 4.23 -15.91
C ILE A 241 -11.59 4.81 -17.08
N SER A 242 -12.41 3.99 -17.74
CA SER A 242 -13.38 4.43 -18.75
C SER A 242 -14.79 4.39 -18.18
N TYR A 243 -15.65 5.33 -18.57
CA TYR A 243 -17.04 5.40 -18.10
C TYR A 243 -18.06 5.60 -19.24
N ASP A 244 -19.32 5.25 -18.98
CA ASP A 244 -20.46 5.43 -19.88
C ASP A 244 -21.05 6.85 -19.82
N GLU A 245 -22.05 7.17 -20.64
CA GLU A 245 -22.67 8.50 -20.70
C GLU A 245 -23.37 8.93 -19.39
N ASN A 246 -23.61 7.99 -18.48
CA ASN A 246 -24.16 8.23 -17.16
C ASN A 246 -23.08 8.24 -16.07
N TYR A 247 -21.80 8.25 -16.45
CA TYR A 247 -20.63 8.19 -15.56
C TYR A 247 -20.51 6.88 -14.77
N ASN A 248 -21.10 5.78 -15.26
CA ASN A 248 -20.85 4.47 -14.68
C ASN A 248 -19.57 3.87 -15.25
N ILE A 249 -18.72 3.35 -14.38
CA ILE A 249 -17.42 2.80 -14.75
C ILE A 249 -17.61 1.52 -15.59
N VAL A 250 -16.97 1.49 -16.76
CA VAL A 250 -16.97 0.37 -17.69
C VAL A 250 -15.77 -0.55 -17.45
N SER A 251 -14.58 0.04 -17.28
CA SER A 251 -13.35 -0.71 -17.02
C SER A 251 -12.30 0.14 -16.32
N ILE A 252 -11.30 -0.55 -15.75
CA ILE A 252 -10.01 0.02 -15.39
C ILE A 252 -8.91 -0.86 -15.98
N ASP A 253 -7.93 -0.25 -16.62
CA ASP A 253 -6.87 -0.95 -17.34
C ASP A 253 -5.50 -0.34 -17.03
N ILE A 254 -4.48 -1.17 -16.82
CA ILE A 254 -3.09 -0.71 -16.69
C ILE A 254 -2.58 -0.38 -18.10
N THR A 255 -2.23 0.87 -18.33
CA THR A 255 -1.76 1.34 -19.64
C THR A 255 -0.25 1.46 -19.70
N SER A 256 0.41 1.69 -18.56
CA SER A 256 1.88 1.67 -18.45
C SER A 256 2.35 1.03 -17.15
N MET A 257 3.51 0.39 -17.22
CA MET A 257 4.30 -0.04 -16.07
C MET A 257 5.61 0.77 -16.07
N GLY A 258 5.79 1.63 -15.09
CA GLY A 258 6.97 2.48 -14.93
C GLY A 258 8.14 1.76 -14.24
N GLY A 259 9.37 2.13 -14.62
CA GLY A 259 10.59 1.81 -13.90
C GLY A 259 11.00 2.92 -12.93
N VAL A 260 12.01 2.64 -12.08
CA VAL A 260 12.44 3.45 -10.92
C VAL A 260 12.89 4.89 -11.27
N PHE A 261 13.08 5.22 -12.54
CA PHE A 261 13.42 6.58 -12.98
C PHE A 261 12.83 6.89 -14.36
N SER A 262 12.10 8.00 -14.45
CA SER A 262 11.49 8.59 -15.67
C SER A 262 10.21 7.88 -16.15
N ALA A 263 9.23 8.52 -16.76
CA ALA A 263 9.09 9.86 -17.30
C ALA A 263 7.57 10.15 -17.31
N VAL A 264 7.19 11.40 -17.52
CA VAL A 264 5.83 11.81 -17.85
C VAL A 264 5.18 10.74 -18.72
N ALA A 265 4.01 10.23 -18.32
CA ALA A 265 3.32 9.20 -19.09
C ALA A 265 3.22 9.67 -20.55
N GLU A 266 3.83 8.94 -21.47
CA GLU A 266 3.79 9.35 -22.86
C GLU A 266 2.37 9.19 -23.40
N PRO A 267 1.89 10.12 -24.26
CA PRO A 267 0.59 9.99 -24.92
C PRO A 267 0.27 8.62 -25.52
N SER A 268 1.28 7.93 -26.03
CA SER A 268 1.19 6.57 -26.59
C SER A 268 0.60 5.55 -25.62
N VAL A 269 0.78 5.76 -24.31
CA VAL A 269 0.33 4.87 -23.23
C VAL A 269 -1.19 4.82 -23.12
N TYR A 270 -1.84 5.98 -23.12
CA TYR A 270 -3.27 6.08 -22.80
C TYR A 270 -4.14 6.39 -24.02
N ARG A 271 -3.57 6.83 -25.15
CA ARG A 271 -4.34 7.19 -26.36
C ARG A 271 -5.16 6.01 -26.91
N ASP A 272 -4.62 4.80 -26.87
CA ASP A 272 -5.29 3.63 -27.46
C ASP A 272 -6.55 3.33 -26.64
N LYS A 273 -6.46 3.45 -25.31
CA LYS A 273 -7.62 3.33 -24.41
C LYS A 273 -8.62 4.48 -24.58
N MET A 274 -8.14 5.70 -24.80
CA MET A 274 -9.01 6.83 -25.13
C MET A 274 -9.79 6.59 -26.42
N LEU A 275 -9.17 6.03 -27.47
CA LEU A 275 -9.83 5.69 -28.73
C LEU A 275 -10.90 4.59 -28.59
N GLU A 276 -10.74 3.68 -27.63
CA GLU A 276 -11.73 2.66 -27.29
C GLU A 276 -12.92 3.22 -26.48
N THR A 277 -12.78 4.42 -25.92
CA THR A 277 -13.75 5.02 -25.02
C THR A 277 -14.60 6.05 -25.74
N GLN A 278 -15.92 6.00 -25.58
CA GLN A 278 -16.82 6.91 -26.29
C GLN A 278 -17.11 8.22 -25.54
N ASN A 279 -17.02 8.21 -24.20
CA ASN A 279 -17.45 9.36 -23.38
C ASN A 279 -16.24 10.07 -22.78
N GLY A 280 -15.59 9.42 -21.82
CA GLY A 280 -14.39 9.98 -21.23
C GLY A 280 -13.71 9.01 -20.28
N ILE A 281 -12.61 9.50 -19.74
CA ILE A 281 -11.68 8.73 -18.93
C ILE A 281 -11.32 9.46 -17.64
N ILE A 282 -10.84 8.70 -16.67
CA ILE A 282 -10.10 9.20 -15.51
C ILE A 282 -8.74 8.55 -15.54
N MET A 283 -7.70 9.37 -15.37
CA MET A 283 -6.34 8.86 -15.20
C MET A 283 -6.13 8.46 -13.75
N VAL A 284 -5.42 7.37 -13.51
CA VAL A 284 -5.07 6.91 -12.16
C VAL A 284 -3.57 6.65 -12.13
N HIS A 285 -2.89 7.22 -11.15
CA HIS A 285 -1.47 6.99 -10.93
C HIS A 285 -1.26 6.48 -9.50
N ASN A 286 -0.73 5.26 -9.36
CA ASN A 286 -0.41 4.75 -8.03
C ASN A 286 0.96 5.22 -7.59
N HIS A 287 1.06 5.69 -6.34
CA HIS A 287 2.31 5.98 -5.67
C HIS A 287 2.68 4.82 -4.73
N PRO A 288 3.74 4.04 -5.04
CA PRO A 288 4.24 2.98 -4.16
C PRO A 288 4.66 3.48 -2.77
N SER A 289 4.94 4.77 -2.61
CA SER A 289 5.30 5.37 -1.32
C SER A 289 4.13 5.48 -0.32
N GLY A 290 2.89 5.38 -0.80
CA GLY A 290 1.68 5.64 -0.01
C GLY A 290 1.33 7.13 0.14
N ASN A 291 2.24 8.06 -0.24
CA ASN A 291 1.95 9.49 -0.27
C ASN A 291 1.12 9.84 -1.52
N THR A 292 -0.01 10.51 -1.32
CA THR A 292 -0.92 10.93 -2.39
C THR A 292 -0.74 12.39 -2.82
N GLU A 293 0.29 13.07 -2.31
CA GLU A 293 0.64 14.40 -2.79
C GLU A 293 1.11 14.32 -4.26
N PRO A 294 0.50 15.08 -5.19
CA PRO A 294 0.87 15.03 -6.59
C PRO A 294 2.26 15.61 -6.80
N SER A 295 3.08 14.91 -7.60
CA SER A 295 4.39 15.39 -8.03
C SER A 295 4.27 16.42 -9.16
N SER A 296 5.34 17.16 -9.43
CA SER A 296 5.44 18.00 -10.64
C SER A 296 5.19 17.21 -11.93
N GLN A 297 5.54 15.91 -11.93
CA GLN A 297 5.39 15.04 -13.08
C GLN A 297 3.92 14.67 -13.32
N ASP A 298 3.14 14.50 -12.27
CA ASP A 298 1.69 14.24 -12.34
C ASP A 298 0.97 15.38 -13.04
N PHE A 299 1.33 16.62 -12.70
CA PHE A 299 0.78 17.80 -13.37
C PHE A 299 1.11 17.85 -14.86
N VAL A 300 2.35 17.51 -15.23
CA VAL A 300 2.78 17.47 -16.64
C VAL A 300 2.06 16.35 -17.40
N SER A 301 1.98 15.15 -16.83
CA SER A 301 1.24 14.01 -17.39
C SER A 301 -0.23 14.37 -17.62
N THR A 302 -0.88 14.96 -16.61
CA THR A 302 -2.30 15.36 -16.69
C THR A 302 -2.54 16.36 -17.80
N LYS A 303 -1.67 17.36 -17.92
CA LYS A 303 -1.76 18.37 -18.97
C LYS A 303 -1.68 17.72 -20.36
N ARG A 304 -0.74 16.80 -20.56
CA ARG A 304 -0.59 16.08 -21.85
C ARG A 304 -1.80 15.17 -22.10
N ALA A 305 -2.28 14.47 -21.08
CA ALA A 305 -3.46 13.61 -21.21
C ALA A 305 -4.69 14.44 -21.61
N PHE A 306 -4.87 15.61 -21.02
CA PHE A 306 -5.93 16.55 -21.40
C PHE A 306 -5.83 17.01 -22.85
N GLU A 307 -4.63 17.43 -23.30
CA GLU A 307 -4.39 17.85 -24.68
C GLU A 307 -4.72 16.72 -25.68
N VAL A 308 -4.32 15.49 -25.37
CA VAL A 308 -4.62 14.30 -26.20
C VAL A 308 -6.12 13.97 -26.18
N ALA A 309 -6.75 13.99 -25.00
CA ALA A 309 -8.17 13.74 -24.84
C ALA A 309 -9.01 14.72 -25.70
N GLN A 310 -8.67 16.01 -25.65
CA GLN A 310 -9.29 17.04 -26.48
C GLN A 310 -9.11 16.78 -27.98
N MET A 311 -7.92 16.36 -28.42
CA MET A 311 -7.66 16.01 -29.82
C MET A 311 -8.47 14.81 -30.30
N LEU A 312 -8.72 13.84 -29.40
CA LEU A 312 -9.47 12.63 -29.69
C LEU A 312 -10.98 12.78 -29.47
N GLY A 313 -11.44 13.93 -28.97
CA GLY A 313 -12.85 14.18 -28.68
C GLY A 313 -13.39 13.41 -27.47
N VAL A 314 -12.52 13.02 -26.53
CA VAL A 314 -12.90 12.36 -25.28
C VAL A 314 -12.65 13.29 -24.08
N GLU A 315 -13.42 13.14 -23.02
CA GLU A 315 -13.24 13.92 -21.79
C GLU A 315 -12.15 13.28 -20.90
N LEU A 316 -11.20 14.07 -20.41
CA LEU A 316 -10.41 13.70 -19.23
C LEU A 316 -11.10 14.33 -18.02
N LEU A 317 -11.83 13.51 -17.26
CA LEU A 317 -12.67 13.98 -16.15
C LEU A 317 -11.82 14.41 -14.95
N ASP A 318 -10.82 13.60 -14.60
CA ASP A 318 -9.90 13.89 -13.49
C ASP A 318 -8.63 13.03 -13.59
N HIS A 319 -7.70 13.25 -12.66
CA HIS A 319 -6.53 12.43 -12.40
C HIS A 319 -6.45 12.08 -10.91
N TYR A 320 -6.52 10.77 -10.59
CA TYR A 320 -6.50 10.24 -9.24
C TYR A 320 -5.10 9.76 -8.87
N ILE A 321 -4.56 10.29 -7.77
CA ILE A 321 -3.29 9.83 -7.18
C ILE A 321 -3.61 8.86 -6.05
N VAL A 322 -3.17 7.60 -6.18
CA VAL A 322 -3.56 6.50 -5.28
C VAL A 322 -2.36 6.05 -4.46
N GLY A 323 -2.46 6.18 -3.14
CA GLY A 323 -1.48 5.78 -2.13
C GLY A 323 -2.16 5.00 -1.01
N ASP A 324 -1.93 5.40 0.24
CA ASP A 324 -2.71 4.89 1.39
C ASP A 324 -4.16 5.40 1.37
N THR A 325 -4.39 6.50 0.63
CA THR A 325 -5.68 7.13 0.36
C THR A 325 -5.76 7.46 -1.14
N VAL A 326 -6.82 8.15 -1.57
CA VAL A 326 -6.92 8.72 -2.93
C VAL A 326 -6.94 10.23 -2.83
N ASN A 327 -6.17 10.89 -3.69
CA ASN A 327 -6.21 12.34 -3.87
C ASN A 327 -6.61 12.68 -5.31
N TYR A 328 -7.40 13.73 -5.45
CA TYR A 328 -7.95 14.18 -6.73
C TYR A 328 -7.21 15.41 -7.19
N LEU A 329 -6.63 15.37 -8.39
CA LEU A 329 -5.92 16.52 -8.90
C LEU A 329 -6.88 17.70 -9.11
N SER A 330 -8.14 17.44 -9.49
CA SER A 330 -9.19 18.45 -9.58
C SER A 330 -9.46 19.21 -8.27
N GLU A 331 -9.18 18.60 -7.10
CA GLU A 331 -9.41 19.20 -5.78
C GLU A 331 -8.18 19.95 -5.24
N ASP A 332 -7.02 19.76 -5.85
CA ASP A 332 -5.77 20.42 -5.46
C ASP A 332 -5.84 21.95 -5.69
N LYS A 333 -5.44 22.72 -4.67
CA LYS A 333 -5.54 24.19 -4.70
C LYS A 333 -4.65 24.81 -5.77
N GLU A 334 -3.43 24.28 -5.94
CA GLU A 334 -2.53 24.76 -6.99
C GLU A 334 -3.02 24.34 -8.37
N TYR A 335 -3.59 23.13 -8.50
CA TYR A 335 -4.23 22.71 -9.74
C TYR A 335 -5.38 23.63 -10.09
N LYS A 336 -6.34 23.86 -9.19
CA LYS A 336 -7.46 24.79 -9.43
C LYS A 336 -6.96 26.16 -9.86
N ALA A 337 -5.99 26.75 -9.14
CA ALA A 337 -5.43 28.05 -9.49
C ALA A 337 -4.76 28.06 -10.89
N ARG A 338 -3.94 27.05 -11.21
CA ARG A 338 -3.21 26.96 -12.49
C ARG A 338 -4.14 26.58 -13.65
N TRP A 339 -5.18 25.80 -13.42
CA TRP A 339 -6.08 25.26 -14.44
C TRP A 339 -7.20 26.25 -14.79
N PHE A 340 -7.80 26.95 -13.79
CA PHE A 340 -8.73 28.06 -14.05
C PHE A 340 -8.05 29.21 -14.81
N ALA A 341 -6.82 29.57 -14.45
CA ALA A 341 -6.05 30.61 -15.14
C ALA A 341 -5.80 30.28 -16.64
N LYS A 342 -5.70 28.99 -16.97
CA LYS A 342 -5.37 28.50 -18.32
C LYS A 342 -6.61 28.27 -19.18
N MET A 343 -7.72 27.81 -18.59
CA MET A 343 -9.03 27.80 -19.24
C MET A 343 -9.51 29.21 -19.58
N CYS A 344 -9.29 30.17 -18.67
CA CYS A 344 -9.57 31.58 -18.96
C CYS A 344 -8.73 32.05 -20.14
N LYS A 345 -7.41 31.83 -20.18
CA LYS A 345 -6.59 32.21 -21.36
C LYS A 345 -7.04 31.58 -22.68
N ASN A 346 -7.39 30.29 -22.67
CA ASN A 346 -7.81 29.59 -23.90
C ASN A 346 -9.25 29.93 -24.36
N LYS A 347 -10.11 30.49 -23.48
CA LYS A 347 -11.40 31.10 -23.88
C LYS A 347 -11.27 32.60 -24.22
N ILE A 348 -10.34 33.32 -23.58
CA ILE A 348 -10.09 34.76 -23.79
C ILE A 348 -9.52 35.05 -25.18
N ASP A 349 -8.78 34.12 -25.80
CA ASP A 349 -8.33 34.27 -27.18
C ASP A 349 -9.45 34.12 -28.23
N LYS A 350 -10.67 33.73 -27.82
CA LYS A 350 -11.79 33.52 -28.76
C LYS A 350 -13.02 34.40 -28.53
N GLU A 351 -13.34 34.87 -27.33
CA GLU A 351 -14.57 35.64 -27.11
C GLU A 351 -14.46 36.76 -26.04
N ASP A 352 -14.64 38.00 -26.53
CA ASP A 352 -15.25 39.16 -25.85
C ASP A 352 -14.47 39.90 -24.72
N THR A 353 -13.99 41.10 -25.06
CA THR A 353 -13.24 42.05 -24.22
C THR A 353 -14.05 42.67 -23.07
N SER A 354 -15.37 42.58 -23.06
CA SER A 354 -16.23 43.23 -22.07
C SER A 354 -16.33 42.51 -20.71
N LYS A 355 -15.96 41.22 -20.63
CA LYS A 355 -15.96 40.43 -19.38
C LYS A 355 -14.65 40.50 -18.58
N GLN A 356 -13.64 41.20 -19.11
CA GLN A 356 -12.30 41.30 -18.53
C GLN A 356 -12.27 41.96 -17.14
N GLU A 357 -13.15 42.93 -16.87
CA GLU A 357 -13.14 43.66 -15.60
C GLU A 357 -13.87 42.91 -14.47
N LYS A 358 -14.88 42.09 -14.79
CA LYS A 358 -15.69 41.41 -13.76
C LYS A 358 -14.96 40.26 -13.06
N ILE A 359 -14.12 39.52 -13.80
CA ILE A 359 -13.37 38.35 -13.29
C ILE A 359 -12.11 38.79 -12.51
N LYS A 360 -11.54 39.95 -12.85
CA LYS A 360 -10.40 40.52 -12.11
C LYS A 360 -10.79 40.91 -10.67
N TYR A 361 -12.04 41.35 -10.45
CA TYR A 361 -12.55 41.72 -9.13
C TYR A 361 -12.79 40.51 -8.20
N GLU A 362 -13.21 39.35 -8.72
CA GLU A 362 -13.39 38.13 -7.90
C GLU A 362 -12.04 37.49 -7.49
N TYR A 363 -10.95 37.82 -8.18
CA TYR A 363 -9.61 37.29 -7.90
C TYR A 363 -8.93 38.00 -6.72
N ASP A 364 -9.11 39.32 -6.58
CA ASP A 364 -8.50 40.11 -5.50
C ASP A 364 -9.18 39.87 -4.13
N ASP A 365 -10.40 39.33 -4.09
CA ASP A 365 -11.09 38.96 -2.84
C ASP A 365 -10.66 37.58 -2.30
N LEU A 366 -9.99 36.75 -3.10
CA LEU A 366 -9.43 35.45 -2.66
C LEU A 366 -8.01 35.57 -2.07
N GLU A 367 -7.35 36.72 -2.23
CA GLU A 367 -6.03 37.01 -1.64
C GLU A 367 -6.10 37.79 -0.30
N ARG A 368 -7.29 38.04 0.26
CA ARG A 368 -7.48 38.72 1.56
C ARG A 368 -7.76 37.80 2.74
#